data_AF-A0A0F5IUZ1-F1
#
_entry.id   AF-A0A0F5IUZ1-F1
#
_cell.length_a   1.000
_cell.length_b   1.000
_cell.length_c   1.000
_cell.angle_alpha   90.00
_cell.angle_beta   90.00
_cell.angle_gamma   90.00
#
_symmetry.space_group_name_H-M   'P 1'
#
loop_
_entity.id
_entity.type
_entity.pdbx_description
1 polymer ?
#
loop_
_entity_poly.entity_id
_entity_poly.type
_entity_poly.pdbx_seq_one_letter_code
_entity_poly.pdbx_strand_id
1 'polypeptide(L)'
;MAYGLLCRTGKGKPFPDWPGFMYKVIKELLGEKPSGRKFRKKTERMAPEERAFYVKAVYDAAFCDWVEMTDEYRTFVLIFVCSDWARSADYLRTHTVLGKLAFPLREPLMLRRLLTLLETYEKDFDFNSMHLAFICFLAFGFDGNLQYFSCKLRNDRADRDDIEDLENMRKWAEKRK
;
A
#
# COMPACT_ATOMS: atom_id res chain seq x y z
N MET A 1 -9.75 -37.12 -14.47
CA MET A 1 -9.94 -37.91 -13.25
C MET A 1 -10.94 -37.19 -12.37
N ALA A 2 -12.10 -37.80 -12.15
CA ALA A 2 -13.13 -37.31 -11.26
C ALA A 2 -12.80 -37.70 -9.82
N TYR A 3 -13.04 -36.83 -8.85
CA TYR A 3 -13.61 -37.20 -7.55
C TYR A 3 -14.47 -36.06 -7.03
N GLY A 4 -15.76 -36.36 -6.88
CA GLY A 4 -16.68 -35.53 -6.13
C GLY A 4 -16.74 -35.91 -4.66
N LEU A 5 -17.30 -34.97 -3.91
CA LEU A 5 -18.23 -35.14 -2.78
C LEU A 5 -17.70 -35.52 -1.37
N LEU A 6 -18.06 -34.60 -0.47
CA LEU A 6 -18.52 -34.74 0.92
C LEU A 6 -17.49 -34.78 2.05
N CYS A 7 -17.47 -33.67 2.81
CA CYS A 7 -18.01 -33.72 4.18
C CYS A 7 -18.47 -32.32 4.65
N ARG A 8 -19.79 -32.13 4.73
CA ARG A 8 -20.45 -31.05 5.48
C ARG A 8 -20.78 -31.60 6.88
N THR A 9 -20.16 -31.08 7.93
CA THR A 9 -20.75 -31.05 9.28
C THR A 9 -20.18 -29.86 10.05
N GLY A 10 -21.00 -28.82 10.22
CA GLY A 10 -20.69 -27.65 11.03
C GLY A 10 -21.62 -26.51 10.66
N LYS A 11 -22.54 -26.16 11.56
CA LYS A 11 -23.50 -25.04 11.39
C LYS A 11 -22.75 -23.69 11.42
N GLY A 12 -22.04 -23.37 10.35
CA GLY A 12 -21.67 -22.02 9.97
C GLY A 12 -22.36 -21.74 8.64
N LYS A 13 -22.89 -20.52 8.45
CA LYS A 13 -23.32 -20.12 7.10
C LYS A 13 -22.14 -20.38 6.15
N PRO A 14 -22.35 -21.01 4.98
CA PRO A 14 -21.27 -21.16 4.02
C PRO A 14 -20.72 -19.76 3.72
N PHE A 15 -19.39 -19.62 3.75
CA PHE A 15 -18.75 -18.44 3.18
C PHE A 15 -19.30 -18.26 1.76
N PRO A 16 -19.74 -17.05 1.37
CA PRO A 16 -20.36 -16.87 0.07
C PRO A 16 -19.42 -17.34 -1.02
N ASP A 17 -19.89 -18.28 -1.85
CA ASP A 17 -19.31 -18.62 -3.14
C ASP A 17 -19.05 -17.32 -3.89
N TRP A 18 -17.78 -17.02 -4.18
CA TRP A 18 -17.24 -15.75 -4.69
C TRP A 18 -18.29 -14.71 -5.10
N PRO A 19 -18.65 -13.78 -4.20
CA PRO A 19 -19.58 -12.71 -4.55
C PRO A 19 -18.84 -11.75 -5.50
N GLY A 20 -19.47 -11.36 -6.60
CA GLY A 20 -18.92 -10.33 -7.47
C GLY A 20 -18.55 -9.07 -6.67
N PHE A 21 -17.48 -8.38 -7.08
CA PHE A 21 -16.94 -7.12 -6.53
C PHE A 21 -16.98 -7.02 -4.98
N MET A 22 -15.82 -7.10 -4.32
CA MET A 22 -15.68 -6.87 -2.86
C MET A 22 -16.31 -5.55 -2.41
N TYR A 23 -16.43 -4.58 -3.32
CA TYR A 23 -17.25 -3.40 -3.16
C TYR A 23 -18.68 -3.70 -2.67
N LYS A 24 -19.38 -4.68 -3.24
CA LYS A 24 -20.73 -5.07 -2.80
C LYS A 24 -20.75 -5.58 -1.36
N VAL A 25 -19.77 -6.40 -0.98
CA VAL A 25 -19.62 -6.93 0.38
C VAL A 25 -19.46 -5.80 1.40
N ILE A 26 -18.62 -4.82 1.09
CA ILE A 26 -18.43 -3.65 1.96
C ILE A 26 -19.69 -2.78 1.93
N LYS A 27 -20.37 -2.66 0.79
CA LYS A 27 -21.61 -1.90 0.66
C LYS A 27 -22.74 -2.47 1.50
N GLU A 28 -22.89 -3.79 1.55
CA GLU A 28 -23.83 -4.46 2.46
C GLU A 28 -23.46 -4.20 3.93
N LEU A 29 -22.16 -4.23 4.26
CA LEU A 29 -21.71 -3.95 5.61
C LEU A 29 -21.94 -2.48 6.00
N LEU A 30 -21.67 -1.51 5.14
CA LEU A 30 -21.65 -0.09 5.51
C LEU A 30 -22.90 0.69 5.06
N GLY A 31 -23.73 0.15 4.19
CA GLY A 31 -24.88 0.83 3.57
C GLY A 31 -24.45 1.94 2.61
N GLU A 32 -25.35 2.87 2.26
CA GLU A 32 -25.04 3.89 1.24
C GLU A 32 -23.93 4.88 1.63
N LYS A 33 -23.78 5.20 2.93
CA LYS A 33 -22.80 6.17 3.41
C LYS A 33 -21.71 5.49 4.24
N PRO A 34 -20.55 5.16 3.65
CA PRO A 34 -19.44 4.54 4.36
C PRO A 34 -18.70 5.57 5.23
N SER A 35 -18.12 5.12 6.33
CA SER A 35 -17.16 5.92 7.12
C SER A 35 -16.25 5.01 7.94
N GLY A 36 -15.02 5.47 8.20
CA GLY A 36 -14.06 4.75 9.04
C GLY A 36 -14.59 4.46 10.45
N ARG A 37 -15.35 5.39 11.04
CA ARG A 37 -15.99 5.20 12.35
C ARG A 37 -17.04 4.08 12.31
N LYS A 38 -17.87 4.04 11.26
CA LYS A 38 -18.90 3.00 11.09
C LYS A 38 -18.27 1.64 10.86
N PHE A 39 -17.24 1.57 10.03
CA PHE A 39 -16.47 0.36 9.78
C PHE A 39 -15.89 -0.18 11.09
N ARG A 40 -15.14 0.64 11.82
CA ARG A 40 -14.55 0.26 13.11
C ARG A 40 -15.59 -0.24 14.11
N LYS A 41 -16.68 0.49 14.30
CA LYS A 41 -17.76 0.10 15.24
C LYS A 41 -18.40 -1.24 14.88
N LYS A 42 -18.52 -1.55 13.59
CA LYS A 42 -19.06 -2.85 13.13
C LYS A 42 -18.04 -3.98 13.31
N THR A 43 -16.79 -3.75 12.94
CA THR A 43 -15.74 -4.78 12.98
C THR A 43 -15.18 -5.04 14.38
N GLU A 44 -15.28 -4.09 15.31
CA GLU A 44 -14.90 -4.26 16.72
C GLU A 44 -15.70 -5.37 17.42
N ARG A 45 -16.94 -5.60 16.99
CA ARG A 45 -17.85 -6.60 17.57
C ARG A 45 -17.68 -7.99 16.95
N MET A 46 -16.88 -8.11 15.90
CA MET A 46 -16.68 -9.34 15.14
C MET A 46 -15.50 -10.14 15.69
N ALA A 47 -15.52 -11.44 15.41
CA ALA A 47 -14.38 -12.32 15.68
C ALA A 47 -13.14 -11.86 14.88
N PRO A 48 -11.91 -12.16 15.33
CA PRO A 48 -10.68 -11.75 14.65
C PRO A 48 -10.62 -12.14 13.17
N GLU A 49 -11.07 -13.35 12.83
CA GLU A 49 -11.07 -13.89 11.48
C GLU A 49 -12.04 -13.14 10.57
N GLU A 50 -13.25 -12.87 11.08
CA GLU A 50 -14.27 -12.10 10.37
C GLU A 50 -13.83 -10.63 10.16
N ARG A 51 -13.18 -10.04 11.17
CA ARG A 51 -12.57 -8.71 11.06
C ARG A 51 -11.49 -8.69 9.98
N ALA A 52 -10.60 -9.69 9.96
CA ALA A 52 -9.55 -9.79 8.96
C ALA A 52 -10.14 -9.91 7.54
N PHE A 53 -11.22 -10.68 7.38
CA PHE A 53 -11.96 -10.78 6.12
C PHE A 53 -12.46 -9.40 5.64
N TYR A 54 -13.11 -8.61 6.48
CA TYR A 54 -13.62 -7.30 6.07
C TYR A 54 -12.51 -6.28 5.81
N VAL A 55 -11.40 -6.34 6.55
CA VAL A 55 -10.22 -5.51 6.25
C VAL A 55 -9.65 -5.86 4.87
N LYS A 56 -9.51 -7.16 4.58
CA LYS A 56 -9.08 -7.65 3.27
C LYS A 56 -10.04 -7.19 2.16
N ALA A 57 -11.35 -7.32 2.38
CA ALA A 57 -12.35 -6.88 1.42
C ALA A 57 -12.21 -5.39 1.09
N VAL A 58 -11.96 -4.52 2.09
CA VAL A 58 -11.71 -3.08 1.86
C VAL A 58 -10.51 -2.85 0.94
N TYR A 59 -9.40 -3.56 1.17
CA TYR A 59 -8.24 -3.45 0.29
C TYR A 59 -8.51 -3.98 -1.11
N ASP A 60 -9.08 -5.18 -1.24
CA ASP A 60 -9.42 -5.75 -2.55
C ASP A 60 -10.34 -4.82 -3.34
N ALA A 61 -11.36 -4.25 -2.69
CA ALA A 61 -12.25 -3.32 -3.35
C ALA A 61 -11.51 -2.04 -3.77
N ALA A 62 -10.62 -1.50 -2.92
CA ALA A 62 -9.86 -0.29 -3.23
C ALA A 62 -9.01 -0.44 -4.49
N PHE A 63 -8.44 -1.62 -4.73
CA PHE A 63 -7.52 -1.84 -5.84
C PHE A 63 -8.13 -2.56 -7.05
N CYS A 64 -9.20 -3.33 -6.88
CA CYS A 64 -9.80 -4.11 -7.96
C CYS A 64 -11.16 -3.56 -8.43
N ASP A 65 -11.88 -2.82 -7.58
CA ASP A 65 -13.28 -2.43 -7.84
C ASP A 65 -13.45 -0.91 -8.01
N TRP A 66 -12.34 -0.16 -8.13
CA TRP A 66 -12.31 1.31 -8.11
C TRP A 66 -13.29 1.98 -9.09
N VAL A 67 -13.40 1.43 -10.31
CA VAL A 67 -14.26 1.97 -11.37
C VAL A 67 -15.74 1.85 -11.01
N GLU A 68 -16.14 0.79 -10.32
CA GLU A 68 -17.53 0.49 -9.96
C GLU A 68 -18.00 1.21 -8.69
N MET A 69 -17.08 1.77 -7.91
CA MET A 69 -17.41 2.46 -6.66
C MET A 69 -18.06 3.83 -6.87
N THR A 70 -18.99 4.19 -5.99
CA THR A 70 -19.43 5.58 -5.84
C THR A 70 -18.32 6.44 -5.22
N ASP A 71 -18.42 7.76 -5.38
CA ASP A 71 -17.41 8.69 -4.89
C ASP A 71 -17.26 8.68 -3.37
N GLU A 72 -18.34 8.41 -2.62
CA GLU A 72 -18.26 8.26 -1.16
C GLU A 72 -17.44 7.03 -0.77
N TYR A 73 -17.57 5.94 -1.52
CA TYR A 73 -16.79 4.72 -1.29
C TYR A 73 -15.34 4.90 -1.69
N ARG A 74 -15.06 5.53 -2.83
CA ARG A 74 -13.68 5.89 -3.23
C ARG A 74 -13.00 6.75 -2.15
N THR A 75 -13.71 7.75 -1.63
CA THR A 75 -13.21 8.60 -0.53
C THR A 75 -12.95 7.78 0.72
N PHE A 76 -13.89 6.91 1.12
CA PHE A 76 -13.73 6.05 2.28
C PHE A 76 -12.52 5.11 2.15
N VAL A 77 -12.38 4.39 1.04
CA VAL A 77 -11.28 3.43 0.86
C VAL A 77 -9.94 4.15 0.71
N LEU A 78 -9.90 5.32 0.08
CA LEU A 78 -8.69 6.15 0.02
C LEU A 78 -8.25 6.56 1.43
N ILE A 79 -9.16 7.11 2.24
CA ILE A 79 -8.86 7.46 3.64
C ILE A 79 -8.42 6.22 4.43
N PHE A 80 -9.05 5.07 4.21
CA PHE A 80 -8.69 3.82 4.87
C PHE A 80 -7.25 3.40 4.53
N VAL A 81 -6.90 3.36 3.25
CA VAL A 81 -5.56 3.01 2.76
C VAL A 81 -4.51 4.00 3.29
N CYS A 82 -4.82 5.30 3.27
CA CYS A 82 -3.93 6.37 3.73
C CYS A 82 -3.82 6.48 5.26
N SER A 83 -4.72 5.83 6.02
CA SER A 83 -4.67 5.88 7.49
C SER A 83 -3.55 5.02 8.08
N ASP A 84 -3.11 3.99 7.34
CA ASP A 84 -2.00 3.11 7.72
C ASP A 84 -1.23 2.70 6.46
N TRP A 85 -0.34 3.60 6.03
CA TRP A 85 0.49 3.43 4.83
C TRP A 85 1.34 2.15 4.87
N ALA A 86 1.87 1.80 6.05
CA ALA A 86 2.72 0.63 6.22
C ALA A 86 1.91 -0.66 5.99
N ARG A 87 0.75 -0.79 6.64
CA ARG A 87 -0.13 -1.95 6.43
C ARG A 87 -0.64 -2.03 4.98
N SER A 88 -0.95 -0.90 4.36
CA SER A 88 -1.38 -0.85 2.97
C SER A 88 -0.28 -1.31 2.01
N ALA A 89 0.97 -0.90 2.25
CA ALA A 89 2.11 -1.33 1.44
C ALA A 89 2.39 -2.82 1.62
N ASP A 90 2.34 -3.31 2.86
CA ASP A 90 2.48 -4.72 3.20
C ASP A 90 1.39 -5.56 2.49
N TYR A 91 0.13 -5.13 2.56
CA TYR A 91 -0.98 -5.78 1.88
C TYR A 91 -0.71 -5.95 0.38
N LEU A 92 -0.35 -4.86 -0.30
CA LEU A 92 -0.08 -4.89 -1.74
C LEU A 92 1.10 -5.79 -2.09
N ARG A 93 2.17 -5.79 -1.28
CA ARG A 93 3.33 -6.65 -1.51
C ARG A 93 3.04 -8.13 -1.27
N THR A 94 2.21 -8.44 -0.29
CA THR A 94 1.95 -9.83 0.12
C THR A 94 0.81 -10.48 -0.64
N HIS A 95 -0.21 -9.72 -1.03
CA HIS A 95 -1.45 -10.25 -1.61
C HIS A 95 -1.64 -9.92 -3.10
N THR A 96 -0.75 -9.15 -3.71
CA THR A 96 -0.85 -8.81 -5.14
C THR A 96 0.45 -9.07 -5.89
N VAL A 97 0.38 -9.00 -7.22
CA VAL A 97 1.56 -9.15 -8.10
C VAL A 97 2.62 -8.06 -7.88
N LEU A 98 2.26 -6.90 -7.29
CA LEU A 98 3.19 -5.80 -7.07
C LEU A 98 4.40 -6.21 -6.22
N GLY A 99 4.21 -7.07 -5.21
CA GLY A 99 5.35 -7.55 -4.42
C GLY A 99 6.31 -8.45 -5.20
N LYS A 100 5.86 -9.08 -6.28
CA LYS A 100 6.73 -9.86 -7.19
C LYS A 100 7.40 -9.00 -8.25
N LEU A 101 6.84 -7.82 -8.53
CA LEU A 101 7.38 -6.85 -9.49
C LEU A 101 8.31 -5.83 -8.84
N ALA A 102 8.40 -5.80 -7.50
CA ALA A 102 9.32 -4.94 -6.78
C ALA A 102 10.76 -5.16 -7.27
N PHE A 103 11.42 -4.06 -7.67
CA PHE A 103 12.77 -4.06 -8.18
C PHE A 103 13.78 -4.07 -7.03
N PRO A 104 14.68 -5.06 -6.94
CA PRO A 104 15.69 -5.09 -5.89
C PRO A 104 16.77 -4.04 -6.16
N LEU A 105 16.67 -2.89 -5.49
CA LEU A 105 17.70 -1.85 -5.58
C LEU A 105 19.02 -2.33 -4.98
N ARG A 106 20.10 -2.11 -5.72
CA ARG A 106 21.47 -2.34 -5.21
C ARG A 106 21.89 -1.29 -4.19
N GLU A 107 21.51 -0.04 -4.40
CA GLU A 107 21.90 1.11 -3.57
C GLU A 107 20.66 1.92 -3.11
N PRO A 108 19.87 1.41 -2.14
CA PRO A 108 18.62 2.03 -1.73
C PRO A 108 18.82 3.41 -1.05
N LEU A 109 19.94 3.59 -0.35
CA LEU A 109 20.28 4.87 0.30
C LEU A 109 20.55 5.98 -0.72
N MET A 110 21.22 5.65 -1.82
CA MET A 110 21.51 6.60 -2.90
C MET A 110 20.23 7.08 -3.57
N LEU A 111 19.31 6.16 -3.89
CA LEU A 111 18.03 6.56 -4.47
C LEU A 111 17.29 7.52 -3.54
N ARG A 112 17.24 7.23 -2.24
CA ARG A 112 16.58 8.11 -1.27
C ARG A 112 17.20 9.51 -1.25
N ARG A 113 18.53 9.63 -1.25
CA ARG A 113 19.24 10.92 -1.30
C ARG A 113 18.96 11.68 -2.60
N LEU A 114 18.93 10.97 -3.74
CA LEU A 114 18.58 11.55 -5.03
C LEU A 114 17.13 12.08 -5.04
N LEU A 115 16.17 11.31 -4.52
CA LEU A 115 14.78 11.73 -4.39
C LEU A 115 14.66 12.97 -3.50
N THR A 116 15.35 12.97 -2.36
CA THR A 116 15.42 14.15 -1.49
C THR A 116 15.96 15.37 -2.26
N LEU A 117 17.07 15.23 -3.00
CA LEU A 117 17.65 16.31 -3.80
C LEU A 117 16.65 16.89 -4.82
N LEU A 118 16.00 16.00 -5.58
CA LEU A 118 15.10 16.40 -6.65
C LEU A 118 13.84 17.08 -6.12
N GLU A 119 13.25 16.53 -5.05
CA GLU A 119 11.97 17.00 -4.51
C GLU A 119 12.12 18.20 -3.57
N THR A 120 13.31 18.46 -3.02
CA THR A 120 13.58 19.61 -2.13
C THR A 120 14.34 20.75 -2.82
N TYR A 121 14.64 20.62 -4.12
CA TYR A 121 15.38 21.62 -4.89
C TYR A 121 14.65 22.97 -4.94
N GLU A 122 13.33 22.96 -5.11
CA GLU A 122 12.49 24.16 -5.07
C GLU A 122 11.89 24.36 -3.69
N LYS A 123 12.21 25.50 -3.06
CA LYS A 123 11.72 25.85 -1.71
C LYS A 123 10.19 25.94 -1.60
N ASP A 124 9.51 26.17 -2.72
CA ASP A 124 8.07 26.41 -2.76
C ASP A 124 7.27 25.17 -3.21
N PHE A 125 7.92 24.04 -3.50
CA PHE A 125 7.24 22.80 -3.87
C PHE A 125 6.91 21.96 -2.63
N ASP A 126 5.64 21.96 -2.23
CA ASP A 126 5.14 21.09 -1.16
C ASP A 126 4.85 19.69 -1.71
N PHE A 127 5.79 18.76 -1.51
CA PHE A 127 5.59 17.36 -1.89
C PHE A 127 5.12 16.52 -0.70
N ASN A 128 4.20 15.57 -0.97
CA ASN A 128 3.76 14.63 0.04
C ASN A 128 4.78 13.49 0.20
N SER A 129 5.71 13.66 1.15
CA SER A 129 6.75 12.67 1.45
C SER A 129 6.21 11.27 1.81
N MET A 130 4.99 11.16 2.34
CA MET A 130 4.36 9.87 2.62
C MET A 130 3.94 9.15 1.34
N HIS A 131 3.38 9.87 0.36
CA HIS A 131 3.06 9.30 -0.94
C HIS A 131 4.32 8.79 -1.65
N LEU A 132 5.39 9.58 -1.65
CA LEU A 132 6.65 9.17 -2.26
C LEU A 132 7.26 7.97 -1.55
N ALA A 133 7.27 7.97 -0.22
CA ALA A 133 7.73 6.81 0.57
C ALA A 133 6.92 5.56 0.26
N PHE A 134 5.59 5.66 0.18
CA PHE A 134 4.72 4.53 -0.16
C PHE A 134 5.03 3.95 -1.53
N ILE A 135 5.18 4.78 -2.56
CA ILE A 135 5.54 4.33 -3.91
C ILE A 135 6.92 3.66 -3.89
N CYS A 136 7.90 4.21 -3.17
CA CYS A 136 9.23 3.61 -3.05
C CYS A 136 9.15 2.21 -2.43
N PHE A 137 8.39 2.05 -1.35
CA PHE A 137 8.21 0.76 -0.67
C PHE A 137 7.56 -0.30 -1.57
N LEU A 138 6.66 0.11 -2.47
CA LEU A 138 6.03 -0.77 -3.45
C LEU A 138 6.98 -1.11 -4.60
N ALA A 139 7.59 -0.11 -5.22
CA ALA A 139 8.36 -0.25 -6.44
C ALA A 139 9.73 -0.89 -6.22
N PHE A 140 10.36 -0.62 -5.08
CA PHE A 140 11.75 -1.01 -4.81
C PHE A 140 11.93 -1.99 -3.66
N GLY A 141 10.82 -2.43 -3.07
CA GLY A 141 10.86 -3.44 -2.03
C GLY A 141 11.59 -2.99 -0.75
N PHE A 142 11.66 -1.69 -0.45
CA PHE A 142 12.27 -1.20 0.78
C PHE A 142 11.67 -1.89 2.01
N ASP A 143 12.51 -2.30 2.95
CA ASP A 143 12.10 -2.86 4.23
C ASP A 143 12.26 -1.82 5.34
N GLY A 144 11.51 -1.97 6.43
CA GLY A 144 11.59 -1.11 7.60
C GLY A 144 10.40 -0.17 7.77
N ASN A 145 10.63 0.97 8.41
CA ASN A 145 9.56 1.88 8.83
C ASN A 145 9.30 2.96 7.78
N LEU A 146 8.13 2.89 7.12
CA LEU A 146 7.69 3.85 6.09
C LEU A 146 7.62 5.28 6.62
N GLN A 147 7.12 5.49 7.85
CA GLN A 147 7.03 6.81 8.46
C GLN A 147 8.43 7.42 8.66
N TYR A 148 9.38 6.62 9.13
CA TYR A 148 10.78 7.03 9.28
C TYR A 148 11.39 7.37 7.92
N PHE A 149 11.16 6.55 6.89
CA PHE A 149 11.64 6.81 5.53
C PHE A 149 11.07 8.13 4.96
N SER A 150 9.77 8.39 5.15
CA SER A 150 9.13 9.65 4.77
C SER A 150 9.72 10.85 5.52
N CYS A 151 9.94 10.74 6.83
CA CYS A 151 10.62 11.77 7.60
C CYS A 151 12.03 12.02 7.05
N LYS A 152 12.74 10.97 6.64
CA LYS A 152 14.07 11.07 6.05
C LYS A 152 14.04 11.74 4.68
N LEU A 153 13.06 11.45 3.83
CA LEU A 153 12.86 12.13 2.55
C LEU A 153 12.70 13.65 2.71
N ARG A 154 11.98 14.08 3.74
CA ARG A 154 11.69 15.51 4.00
C ARG A 154 12.84 16.26 4.66
N ASN A 155 13.51 15.63 5.62
CA ASN A 155 14.41 16.33 6.54
C ASN A 155 15.89 16.12 6.24
N ASP A 156 16.27 14.99 5.63
CA ASP A 156 17.63 14.89 5.15
C ASP A 156 17.79 15.94 4.05
N ARG A 157 18.91 16.65 4.07
CA ARG A 157 19.34 17.47 2.95
C ARG A 157 20.57 16.80 2.41
N ALA A 158 20.66 16.70 1.10
CA ALA A 158 21.92 16.31 0.53
C ALA A 158 22.95 17.37 0.85
N ASP A 159 24.10 16.90 1.33
CA ASP A 159 25.25 17.73 1.57
C ASP A 159 26.22 17.67 0.38
N ARG A 160 27.37 18.31 0.54
CA ARG A 160 28.39 18.34 -0.52
C ARG A 160 28.95 16.95 -0.78
N ASP A 161 29.05 16.12 0.25
CA ASP A 161 29.59 14.76 0.16
C ASP A 161 28.64 13.87 -0.65
N ASP A 162 27.33 14.04 -0.47
CA ASP A 162 26.31 13.37 -1.27
C ASP A 162 26.41 13.69 -2.77
N ILE A 163 26.71 14.94 -3.12
CA ILE A 163 26.92 15.35 -4.52
C ILE A 163 28.22 14.75 -5.06
N GLU A 164 29.29 14.75 -4.27
CA GLU A 164 30.58 14.17 -4.63
C GLU A 164 30.48 12.65 -4.83
N ASP A 165 29.74 11.94 -3.97
CA ASP A 165 29.44 10.52 -4.11
C ASP A 165 28.72 10.22 -5.44
N LEU A 166 27.71 11.02 -5.80
CA LEU A 166 26.99 10.89 -7.07
C LEU A 166 27.90 11.13 -8.29
N GLU A 167 28.77 12.13 -8.23
CA GLU A 167 29.75 12.40 -9.29
C GLU A 167 30.79 11.27 -9.42
N ASN A 168 31.24 10.71 -8.30
CA ASN A 168 32.19 9.61 -8.28
C ASN A 168 31.58 8.33 -8.87
N MET A 169 30.30 8.05 -8.59
CA MET A 169 29.58 6.94 -9.22
C MET A 169 29.45 7.14 -10.73
N ARG A 170 29.16 8.36 -11.20
CA ARG A 170 29.12 8.68 -12.63
C ARG A 170 30.48 8.38 -13.28
N LYS A 171 31.58 8.88 -12.72
CA LYS A 171 32.94 8.64 -13.22
C LYS A 171 33.29 7.15 -13.25
N TRP A 172 32.87 6.39 -12.24
CA TRP A 172 33.07 4.95 -12.19
C TRP A 172 32.29 4.20 -13.28
N ALA A 173 31.04 4.62 -13.55
CA ALA A 173 30.22 4.03 -14.61
C ALA A 173 30.78 4.32 -16.01
N GLU A 174 31.31 5.53 -16.24
CA GLU A 174 31.96 5.91 -17.50
C GLU A 174 33.21 5.08 -17.79
N LYS A 175 33.97 4.68 -16.76
CA LYS A 175 35.16 3.80 -16.90
C LYS A 175 34.84 2.33 -17.24
N ARG A 176 33.57 1.92 -17.14
CA ARG A 176 33.12 0.54 -17.43
C ARG A 176 32.55 0.36 -18.83
N LYS A 177 32.37 1.46 -19.58
CA LYS A 177 32.04 1.43 -21.01
C LYS A 177 33.32 1.31 -21.82
#